data_AF-A0A969L3Q7-F1
#
_entry.id   AF-A0A969L3Q7-F1
#
_cell.length_a   1.000
_cell.length_b   1.000
_cell.length_c   1.000
_cell.angle_alpha   90.00
_cell.angle_beta   90.00
_cell.angle_gamma   90.00
#
_symmetry.space_group_name_H-M   'P 1'
#
loop_
_entity.id
_entity.type
_entity.pdbx_description
1 polymer ?
#
loop_
_entity_poly.entity_id
_entity_poly.type
_entity_poly.pdbx_seq_one_letter_code
_entity_poly.pdbx_strand_id
1 'polypeptide(L)'
;MSGITHHAPRTTFHASRITHHASRFTFYALLLWLLLGCTSASPPAQRLAVHTIRPDDELLGLAQAGGFDTLVQVFPWREVEPTQNQFHWEATDQIVAGAEYYGLDLIVRLDQHPAWPTGLTWP
;
A
#
# COMPACT_ATOMS: atom_id res chain seq x y z
N MET A 1 33.49 -87.53 -3.85
CA MET A 1 32.26 -87.24 -4.61
C MET A 1 31.43 -86.26 -3.79
N SER A 2 31.03 -85.14 -4.41
CA SER A 2 29.98 -84.20 -3.95
C SER A 2 30.28 -83.37 -2.69
N GLY A 3 30.00 -82.08 -2.62
CA GLY A 3 29.29 -81.22 -3.56
C GLY A 3 29.47 -79.75 -3.20
N ILE A 4 29.54 -78.92 -4.23
CA ILE A 4 29.57 -77.45 -4.16
C ILE A 4 28.14 -76.94 -4.00
N THR A 5 27.88 -76.06 -3.03
CA THR A 5 26.76 -75.08 -2.99
C THR A 5 26.91 -74.22 -1.74
N HIS A 6 26.63 -72.92 -1.68
CA HIS A 6 26.48 -71.84 -2.65
C HIS A 6 26.54 -70.57 -1.78
N HIS A 7 27.19 -69.50 -2.26
CA HIS A 7 27.05 -68.18 -1.65
C HIS A 7 25.57 -67.75 -1.70
N ALA A 8 25.06 -67.18 -0.60
CA ALA A 8 23.93 -66.27 -0.61
C ALA A 8 24.18 -65.14 0.41
N PRO A 9 24.14 -63.85 0.01
CA PRO A 9 24.31 -62.74 0.92
C PRO A 9 23.00 -62.48 1.65
N ARG A 10 23.06 -62.28 2.98
CA ARG A 10 21.91 -61.85 3.79
C ARG A 10 22.03 -60.37 4.10
N THR A 11 21.76 -59.51 3.12
CA THR A 11 21.60 -58.06 3.34
C THR A 11 20.11 -57.74 3.46
N THR A 12 19.53 -58.04 4.62
CA THR A 12 18.14 -57.68 4.94
C THR A 12 18.12 -56.79 6.18
N PHE A 13 18.68 -55.60 6.11
CA PHE A 13 18.23 -54.45 6.92
C PHE A 13 19.07 -53.21 6.57
N HIS A 14 18.67 -52.40 5.60
CA HIS A 14 19.18 -51.01 5.53
C HIS A 14 18.30 -50.01 4.76
N ALA A 15 17.12 -50.38 4.27
CA ALA A 15 16.24 -49.44 3.58
C ALA A 15 15.48 -48.49 4.55
N SER A 16 15.10 -48.96 5.74
CA SER A 16 14.21 -48.24 6.67
C SER A 16 14.85 -46.99 7.31
N ARG A 17 16.17 -47.00 7.53
CA ARG A 17 16.86 -45.88 8.19
C ARG A 17 17.05 -44.71 7.24
N ILE A 18 17.33 -45.00 5.96
CA ILE A 18 17.58 -43.98 4.93
C ILE A 18 16.29 -43.25 4.54
N THR A 19 15.16 -43.95 4.43
CA THR A 19 13.85 -43.33 4.12
C THR A 19 13.33 -42.47 5.28
N HIS A 20 13.58 -42.87 6.52
CA HIS A 20 13.19 -42.09 7.69
C HIS A 20 13.99 -40.77 7.81
N HIS A 21 15.29 -40.79 7.51
CA HIS A 21 16.10 -39.57 7.50
C HIS A 21 15.72 -38.62 6.37
N ALA A 22 15.42 -39.14 5.17
CA ALA A 22 14.92 -38.34 4.05
C ALA A 22 13.56 -37.69 4.38
N SER A 23 12.64 -38.44 5.00
CA SER A 23 11.32 -37.96 5.42
C SER A 23 11.40 -36.87 6.49
N ARG A 24 12.29 -37.03 7.48
CA ARG A 24 12.51 -36.01 8.51
C ARG A 24 13.14 -34.74 7.93
N PHE A 25 14.07 -34.89 7.00
CA PHE A 25 14.70 -33.74 6.35
C PHE A 25 13.69 -32.95 5.52
N THR A 26 12.88 -33.61 4.68
CA THR A 26 11.81 -32.93 3.93
C THR A 26 10.75 -32.34 4.84
N PHE A 27 10.42 -33.00 5.95
CA PHE A 27 9.52 -32.47 6.97
C PHE A 27 10.07 -31.18 7.61
N TYR A 28 11.34 -31.17 8.04
CA TYR A 28 11.95 -29.96 8.59
C TYR A 28 12.15 -28.87 7.53
N ALA A 29 12.45 -29.21 6.29
CA ALA A 29 12.53 -28.23 5.20
C ALA A 29 11.17 -27.59 4.92
N LEU A 30 10.09 -28.38 4.88
CA LEU A 30 8.71 -27.87 4.75
C LEU A 30 8.29 -27.04 5.96
N LEU A 31 8.62 -27.48 7.18
CA LEU A 31 8.35 -26.74 8.40
C LEU A 31 9.09 -25.39 8.41
N LEU A 32 10.36 -25.39 8.03
CA LEU A 32 11.19 -24.18 7.94
C LEU A 32 10.66 -23.24 6.84
N TRP A 33 10.25 -23.78 5.70
CA TRP A 33 9.61 -23.02 4.62
C TRP A 33 8.26 -22.43 5.04
N LEU A 34 7.49 -23.13 5.86
CA LEU A 34 6.20 -22.67 6.38
C LEU A 34 6.36 -21.62 7.50
N LEU A 35 7.40 -21.75 8.32
CA LEU A 35 7.75 -20.79 9.36
C LEU A 35 8.38 -19.50 8.78
N LEU A 36 9.15 -19.60 7.70
CA LEU A 36 9.75 -18.46 7.00
C LEU A 36 8.84 -17.85 5.93
N GLY A 37 7.89 -18.61 5.39
CA GLY A 37 7.01 -18.21 4.30
C GLY A 37 5.82 -17.32 4.71
N CYS A 38 5.65 -17.04 6.00
CA CYS A 38 4.63 -16.13 6.49
C CYS A 38 5.11 -14.67 6.47
N THR A 39 5.46 -14.15 5.30
CA THR A 39 5.31 -12.71 5.09
C THR A 39 3.82 -12.47 4.87
N SER A 40 3.10 -12.22 5.96
CA SER A 40 1.81 -11.54 5.84
C SER A 40 2.10 -10.21 5.18
N ALA A 41 1.90 -10.12 3.87
CA ALA A 41 1.72 -8.83 3.22
C ALA A 41 0.48 -8.24 3.89
N SER A 42 0.68 -7.39 4.91
CA SER A 42 -0.41 -6.61 5.46
C SER A 42 -1.08 -5.96 4.26
N PRO A 43 -2.43 -6.08 4.10
CA PRO A 43 -3.11 -5.22 3.14
C PRO A 43 -2.64 -3.79 3.43
N PRO A 44 -2.41 -2.96 2.39
CA PRO A 44 -1.97 -1.58 2.61
C PRO A 44 -2.90 -0.98 3.67
N ALA A 45 -2.32 -0.51 4.77
CA ALA A 45 -3.09 0.04 5.88
C ALA A 45 -4.09 1.03 5.30
N GLN A 46 -5.36 0.94 5.71
CA GLN A 46 -6.38 1.84 5.20
C GLN A 46 -5.93 3.27 5.50
N ARG A 47 -5.70 4.06 4.43
CA ARG A 47 -5.22 5.42 4.56
C ARG A 47 -6.42 6.33 4.86
N LEU A 48 -6.37 7.00 6.01
CA LEU A 48 -7.43 7.90 6.45
C LEU A 48 -7.07 9.32 6.00
N ALA A 49 -8.02 9.99 5.36
CA ALA A 49 -7.86 11.36 4.88
C ALA A 49 -8.93 12.27 5.45
N VAL A 50 -8.57 13.54 5.68
CA VAL A 50 -9.51 14.58 6.14
C VAL A 50 -10.04 15.35 4.94
N HIS A 51 -11.36 15.47 4.80
CA HIS A 51 -11.97 16.29 3.75
C HIS A 51 -12.18 17.72 4.26
N THR A 52 -11.63 18.69 3.52
CA THR A 52 -11.72 20.11 3.85
C THR A 52 -12.31 20.90 2.69
N ILE A 53 -13.09 21.94 3.03
CA ILE A 53 -13.66 22.87 2.03
C ILE A 53 -12.70 24.03 1.80
N ARG A 54 -12.20 24.67 2.86
CA ARG A 54 -11.17 25.71 2.82
C ARG A 54 -10.28 25.58 4.06
N PRO A 55 -9.10 24.96 3.95
CA PRO A 55 -8.20 24.75 5.06
C PRO A 55 -7.37 26.02 5.27
N ASP A 56 -7.16 26.36 6.53
CA ASP A 56 -6.15 27.31 6.97
C ASP A 56 -5.03 26.57 7.71
N ASP A 57 -4.00 27.30 8.11
CA ASP A 57 -2.82 26.76 8.81
C ASP A 57 -3.21 25.97 10.07
N GLU A 58 -4.19 26.46 10.83
CA GLU A 58 -4.67 25.80 12.05
C GLU A 58 -5.30 24.43 11.73
N LEU A 59 -6.16 24.36 10.72
CA LEU A 59 -6.77 23.09 10.29
C LEU A 59 -5.74 22.08 9.78
N LEU A 60 -4.71 22.53 9.08
CA LEU A 60 -3.63 21.65 8.62
C LEU A 60 -2.82 21.10 9.81
N GLY A 61 -2.50 21.95 10.78
CA GLY A 61 -1.87 21.53 12.03
C GLY A 61 -2.71 20.54 12.82
N LEU A 62 -4.03 20.74 12.88
CA LEU A 62 -4.96 19.80 13.52
C LEU A 62 -5.05 18.46 12.79
N ALA A 63 -5.03 18.45 11.45
CA ALA A 63 -5.01 17.23 10.66
C ALA A 63 -3.75 16.39 10.97
N GLN A 64 -2.58 17.04 10.98
CA GLN A 64 -1.33 16.40 11.35
C GLN A 64 -1.35 15.89 12.80
N ALA A 65 -1.77 16.72 13.75
CA ALA A 65 -1.85 16.35 15.16
C ALA A 65 -2.86 15.21 15.43
N GLY A 66 -3.89 15.10 14.59
CA GLY A 66 -4.86 14.00 14.59
C GLY A 66 -4.32 12.68 14.02
N GLY A 67 -3.08 12.67 13.50
CA GLY A 67 -2.44 11.49 12.91
C GLY A 67 -2.90 11.19 11.49
N PHE A 68 -3.56 12.14 10.81
CA PHE A 68 -3.86 12.01 9.40
C PHE A 68 -2.62 12.35 8.58
N ASP A 69 -2.45 11.63 7.48
CA ASP A 69 -1.32 11.78 6.56
C ASP A 69 -1.75 12.31 5.18
N THR A 70 -3.05 12.57 5.00
CA THR A 70 -3.65 12.93 3.72
C THR A 70 -4.78 13.94 3.91
N LEU A 71 -4.79 14.97 3.08
CA LEU A 71 -5.85 15.96 2.96
C LEU A 71 -6.60 15.75 1.63
N VAL A 72 -7.93 15.78 1.67
CA VAL A 72 -8.77 15.83 0.47
C VAL A 72 -9.33 17.24 0.33
N GLN A 73 -8.85 17.97 -0.67
CA GLN A 73 -9.16 19.38 -0.85
C GLN A 73 -9.93 19.66 -2.13
N VAL A 74 -10.97 20.50 -2.04
CA VAL A 74 -11.68 21.01 -3.21
C VAL A 74 -10.98 22.25 -3.75
N PHE A 75 -10.60 22.23 -5.03
CA PHE A 75 -10.16 23.41 -5.77
C PHE A 75 -11.31 23.87 -6.66
N PRO A 76 -11.96 25.00 -6.35
CA PRO A 76 -13.01 25.54 -7.20
C PRO A 76 -12.38 26.10 -8.48
N TRP A 77 -12.68 25.51 -9.63
CA TRP A 77 -12.20 25.99 -10.93
C TRP A 77 -12.63 27.44 -11.16
N ARG A 78 -13.83 27.83 -10.73
CA ARG A 78 -14.28 29.23 -10.82
C ARG A 78 -13.43 30.24 -10.04
N GLU A 79 -12.70 29.80 -9.01
CA GLU A 79 -11.79 30.66 -8.25
C GLU A 79 -10.39 30.66 -8.87
N VAL A 80 -9.96 29.49 -9.37
CA VAL A 80 -8.69 29.32 -10.08
C VAL A 80 -8.68 30.02 -11.44
N GLU A 81 -9.78 30.01 -12.18
CA GLU A 81 -9.91 30.63 -13.50
C GLU A 81 -11.26 31.35 -13.64
N PRO A 82 -11.45 32.50 -12.95
CA PRO A 82 -12.73 33.20 -12.95
C PRO A 82 -13.12 33.70 -14.34
N THR A 83 -12.12 34.16 -15.11
CA THR A 83 -12.25 34.57 -16.51
C THR A 83 -11.40 33.65 -17.36
N GLN A 84 -11.91 33.25 -18.52
CA GLN A 84 -11.20 32.35 -19.44
C GLN A 84 -9.77 32.86 -19.72
N ASN A 85 -8.78 32.00 -19.52
CA ASN A 85 -7.35 32.27 -19.62
C ASN A 85 -6.78 33.28 -18.61
N GLN A 86 -7.48 33.58 -17.52
CA GLN A 86 -6.95 34.39 -16.40
C GLN A 86 -6.93 33.54 -15.14
N PHE A 87 -5.73 33.12 -14.72
CA PHE A 87 -5.55 32.18 -13.62
C PHE A 87 -5.11 32.86 -12.33
N HIS A 88 -5.78 32.51 -11.23
CA HIS A 88 -5.50 32.98 -9.87
C HIS A 88 -5.10 31.75 -9.03
N TRP A 89 -3.79 31.50 -8.89
CA TRP A 89 -3.25 30.32 -8.22
C TRP A 89 -2.91 30.54 -6.75
N GLU A 90 -3.01 31.78 -6.25
CA GLU A 90 -2.47 32.16 -4.95
C GLU A 90 -3.03 31.33 -3.79
N ALA A 91 -4.35 31.12 -3.77
CA ALA A 91 -5.00 30.34 -2.73
C ALA A 91 -4.66 28.84 -2.82
N THR A 92 -4.60 28.27 -4.03
CA THR A 92 -4.27 26.86 -4.22
C THR A 92 -2.79 26.59 -3.91
N ASP A 93 -1.90 27.51 -4.26
CA ASP A 93 -0.46 27.42 -3.98
C ASP A 93 -0.20 27.48 -2.48
N GLN A 94 -0.94 28.33 -1.74
CA GLN A 94 -0.88 28.36 -0.28
C GLN A 94 -1.28 27.01 0.34
N ILE A 95 -2.30 26.34 -0.20
CA ILE A 95 -2.72 25.02 0.30
C ILE A 95 -1.67 23.95 -0.01
N VAL A 96 -1.10 23.95 -1.21
CA VAL A 96 -0.03 23.01 -1.59
C VAL A 96 1.19 23.19 -0.68
N ALA A 97 1.63 24.43 -0.48
CA ALA A 97 2.73 24.75 0.41
C ALA A 97 2.46 24.36 1.87
N GLY A 98 1.23 24.58 2.35
CA GLY A 98 0.81 24.15 3.68
C GLY A 98 0.82 22.64 3.84
N ALA A 99 0.25 21.89 2.87
CA ALA A 99 0.26 20.44 2.89
C ALA A 99 1.69 19.88 2.92
N GLU A 100 2.59 20.44 2.11
CA GLU A 100 4.02 20.09 2.11
C GLU A 100 4.66 20.38 3.48
N TYR A 101 4.42 21.57 4.05
CA TYR A 101 4.96 21.96 5.35
C TYR A 101 4.56 21.01 6.48
N TYR A 102 3.30 20.56 6.50
CA TYR A 102 2.79 19.63 7.53
C TYR A 102 3.05 18.16 7.21
N GLY A 103 3.63 17.84 6.03
CA GLY A 103 3.88 16.48 5.60
C GLY A 103 2.60 15.69 5.26
N LEU A 104 1.59 16.37 4.75
CA LEU A 104 0.31 15.80 4.33
C LEU A 104 0.32 15.54 2.82
N ASP A 105 -0.04 14.32 2.40
CA ASP A 105 -0.36 14.08 0.99
C ASP A 105 -1.64 14.81 0.60
N LEU A 106 -1.73 15.24 -0.65
CA LEU A 106 -2.87 16.05 -1.13
C LEU A 106 -3.63 15.31 -2.24
N ILE A 107 -4.90 15.01 -1.97
CA ILE A 107 -5.87 14.58 -2.98
C ILE A 107 -6.71 15.78 -3.37
N VAL A 108 -6.54 16.26 -4.60
CA VAL A 108 -7.28 17.42 -5.11
C VAL A 108 -8.52 16.98 -5.85
N ARG A 109 -9.67 17.59 -5.52
CA ARG A 109 -10.89 17.56 -6.32
C ARG A 109 -11.09 18.89 -7.01
N LEU A 110 -10.91 18.92 -8.32
CA LEU A 110 -11.30 20.07 -9.14
C LEU A 110 -12.83 20.05 -9.30
N ASP A 111 -13.50 21.14 -8.90
CA ASP A 111 -14.96 21.24 -8.85
C ASP A 111 -15.42 22.66 -9.24
N GLN A 112 -16.72 22.92 -9.27
CA GLN A 112 -17.32 24.26 -9.40
C GLN A 112 -16.79 25.06 -10.60
N HIS A 113 -17.20 24.66 -11.81
CA HIS A 113 -16.76 25.33 -13.03
C HIS A 113 -17.24 26.80 -13.11
N PRO A 114 -16.44 27.68 -13.72
CA PRO A 114 -16.82 29.08 -13.97
C PRO A 114 -18.01 29.17 -14.94
N ALA A 115 -18.57 30.37 -15.14
CA ALA A 115 -19.71 30.55 -16.05
C ALA A 115 -19.30 30.46 -17.54
N TRP A 116 -18.08 30.88 -17.89
CA TRP A 116 -17.63 31.02 -19.28
C TRP A 116 -17.61 29.72 -20.13
N PRO A 117 -17.40 28.50 -19.59
CA PRO A 117 -17.42 27.27 -20.39
C PRO A 117 -18.84 26.87 -20.82
N THR A 118 -19.86 27.19 -20.01
CA THR A 118 -21.25 26.74 -20.23
C THR A 118 -22.23 27.88 -20.48
N GLY A 119 -21.83 29.14 -20.30
CA GLY A 119 -22.73 30.29 -20.30
C GLY A 119 -23.73 30.31 -19.14
N LEU A 120 -23.54 29.47 -18.13
CA LEU A 120 -24.48 29.29 -17.02
C LEU A 120 -24.14 30.29 -15.89
N THR A 121 -25.11 31.11 -15.47
CA THR A 121 -24.95 32.00 -14.32
C THR A 121 -25.45 31.27 -13.06
N TRP A 122 -24.55 31.04 -12.10
CA TRP A 122 -24.90 30.48 -10.80
C TRP A 122 -25.67 31.52 -9.94
N PRO A 123 -26.64 31.09 -9.11
CA PRO A 123 -27.31 31.98 -8.16
C PRO A 123 -26.38 32.51 -7.07
#